data_AF-A0A7G2IL67-F1
#
_entry.id   AF-A0A7G2IL67-F1
#
_cell.length_a   1.000
_cell.length_b   1.000
_cell.length_c   1.000
_cell.angle_alpha   90.00
_cell.angle_beta   90.00
_cell.angle_gamma   90.00
#
_symmetry.space_group_name_H-M   'P 1'
#
loop_
_entity.id
_entity.type
_entity.pdbx_description
1 polymer ?
#
loop_
_entity_poly.entity_id
_entity_poly.type
_entity_poly.pdbx_seq_one_letter_code
_entity_poly.pdbx_strand_id
1 'polypeptide(L)'
;MLNVFERSLGRVLRRDSRQLELAADFASLFLLAPPASVSPYAGHYPHTTAAEERLQMNVLLVEQGLAARENEPSDHIAVQLALMARMVAKEEKFSAQYYFLHHHILCWAPLFRDACLVRDNEGFYPQAVNLIVRFMQEDEQYLESLLMDDFYFSSQR
;
A
#
# COMPACT_ATOMS: atom_id res chain seq x y z
N MET A 1 -13.11 6.01 11.96
CA MET A 1 -12.42 5.69 10.69
C MET A 1 -13.10 4.52 9.99
N LEU A 2 -13.25 3.38 10.68
CA LEU A 2 -14.15 2.28 10.27
C LEU A 2 -15.51 2.81 9.80
N ASN A 3 -16.12 3.71 10.58
CA ASN A 3 -17.41 4.31 10.22
C ASN A 3 -17.46 5.03 8.85
N VAL A 4 -16.36 5.58 8.32
CA VAL A 4 -16.37 6.27 7.01
C VAL A 4 -16.25 5.25 5.88
N PHE A 5 -15.33 4.29 6.02
CA PHE A 5 -15.17 3.18 5.07
C PHE A 5 -16.42 2.29 5.01
N GLU A 6 -17.01 1.93 6.15
CA GLU A 6 -18.26 1.15 6.21
C GLU A 6 -19.41 1.89 5.52
N ARG A 7 -19.50 3.21 5.69
CA ARG A 7 -20.50 4.03 4.98
C ARG A 7 -20.23 4.05 3.48
N SER A 8 -18.99 4.20 3.03
CA SER A 8 -18.65 4.21 1.61
C SER A 8 -18.93 2.85 0.96
N LEU A 9 -18.57 1.75 1.62
CA LEU A 9 -18.93 0.38 1.22
C LEU A 9 -20.45 0.21 1.17
N GLY A 10 -21.18 0.67 2.19
CA GLY A 10 -22.64 0.63 2.21
C GLY A 10 -23.27 1.38 1.03
N ARG A 11 -22.69 2.51 0.59
CA ARG A 11 -23.14 3.23 -0.62
C ARG A 11 -22.91 2.40 -1.88
N VAL A 12 -21.73 1.78 -2.02
CA VAL A 12 -21.43 0.90 -3.17
C VAL A 12 -22.41 -0.27 -3.25
N LEU A 13 -22.71 -0.92 -2.12
CA LEU A 13 -23.59 -2.09 -2.08
C LEU A 13 -25.05 -1.78 -2.46
N ARG A 14 -25.47 -0.51 -2.33
CA ARG A 14 -26.81 -0.05 -2.72
C ARG A 14 -26.94 0.37 -4.17
N ARG A 15 -25.83 0.43 -4.92
CA ARG A 15 -25.86 0.75 -6.36
C ARG A 15 -26.45 -0.41 -7.17
N ASP A 16 -27.31 -0.07 -8.12
CA ASP A 16 -27.95 -1.04 -9.02
C ASP A 16 -26.92 -1.73 -9.92
N SER A 17 -25.98 -0.95 -10.48
CA SER A 17 -24.90 -1.45 -11.35
C SER A 17 -23.55 -1.43 -10.63
N ARG A 18 -23.53 -1.88 -9.36
CA ARG A 18 -22.38 -1.73 -8.46
C ARG A 18 -21.02 -2.11 -9.06
N GLN A 19 -20.95 -3.19 -9.85
CA GLN A 19 -19.69 -3.63 -10.46
C GLN A 19 -19.18 -2.63 -11.51
N LEU A 20 -20.07 -2.16 -12.38
CA LEU A 20 -19.73 -1.20 -13.43
C LEU A 20 -19.39 0.16 -12.83
N GLU A 21 -20.18 0.62 -11.87
CA GLU A 21 -19.95 1.88 -11.18
C GLU A 21 -18.65 1.84 -10.37
N LEU A 22 -18.35 0.72 -9.71
CA LEU A 22 -17.07 0.58 -9.00
C LEU A 22 -15.88 0.50 -9.97
N ALA A 23 -16.02 -0.16 -11.12
CA ALA A 23 -14.98 -0.14 -12.15
C ALA A 23 -14.76 1.28 -12.72
N ALA A 24 -15.83 2.07 -12.88
CA ALA A 24 -15.75 3.46 -13.28
C ALA A 24 -15.02 4.32 -12.22
N ASP A 25 -15.38 4.16 -10.94
CA ASP A 25 -14.71 4.85 -9.83
C ASP A 25 -13.21 4.52 -9.81
N PHE A 26 -12.83 3.25 -10.03
CA PHE A 26 -11.43 2.82 -10.14
C PHE A 26 -10.72 3.48 -11.30
N ALA A 27 -11.32 3.45 -12.49
CA ALA A 27 -10.74 4.01 -13.70
C ALA A 27 -10.53 5.53 -13.57
N SER A 28 -11.54 6.23 -13.04
CA SER A 28 -11.47 7.67 -12.77
C SER A 28 -10.38 8.02 -11.77
N LEU A 29 -10.22 7.23 -10.71
CA LEU A 29 -9.25 7.52 -9.67
C LEU A 29 -7.81 7.16 -10.05
N PHE A 30 -7.57 6.04 -10.73
CA PHE A 30 -6.22 5.49 -10.91
C PHE A 30 -5.73 5.36 -12.36
N LEU A 31 -6.63 5.30 -13.35
CA LEU A 31 -6.24 4.96 -14.74
C LEU A 31 -6.16 6.14 -15.70
N LEU A 32 -6.78 7.28 -15.38
CA LEU A 32 -6.68 8.48 -16.21
C LEU A 32 -5.27 9.07 -16.19
N ALA A 33 -4.94 9.93 -17.15
CA ALA A 33 -3.66 10.66 -17.12
C ALA A 33 -3.67 11.73 -16.02
N PRO A 34 -2.51 12.03 -15.39
CA PRO A 34 -2.38 13.20 -14.55
C PRO A 34 -2.76 14.50 -15.31
N PRO A 35 -3.37 15.49 -14.66
CA PRO A 35 -3.72 15.57 -13.23
C PRO A 35 -5.14 15.07 -12.95
N ALA A 36 -5.74 14.18 -13.75
CA ALA A 36 -7.10 13.70 -13.56
C ALA A 36 -7.20 12.48 -12.62
N SER A 37 -6.08 11.79 -12.36
CA SER A 37 -5.99 10.60 -11.48
C SER A 37 -4.95 10.78 -10.37
N VAL A 38 -4.92 9.82 -9.46
CA VAL A 38 -3.84 9.64 -8.48
C VAL A 38 -3.04 8.42 -8.89
N SER A 39 -1.72 8.56 -8.94
CA SER A 39 -0.87 7.48 -9.39
C SER A 39 -0.63 6.44 -8.28
N PRO A 40 -0.90 5.14 -8.51
CA PRO A 40 -0.66 4.08 -7.52
C PRO A 40 0.76 3.49 -7.60
N TYR A 41 1.74 4.25 -8.10
CA TYR A 41 3.12 3.81 -8.33
C TYR A 41 4.10 4.60 -7.48
N ALA A 42 4.98 3.91 -6.75
CA ALA A 42 5.94 4.53 -5.84
C ALA A 42 6.80 5.58 -6.55
N GLY A 43 7.35 5.24 -7.72
CA GLY A 43 8.28 6.08 -8.48
C GLY A 43 7.73 7.42 -9.01
N HIS A 44 6.45 7.74 -8.73
CA HIS A 44 5.83 9.02 -9.06
C HIS A 44 5.70 9.96 -7.85
N TYR A 45 6.22 9.58 -6.68
CA TYR A 45 6.21 10.38 -5.46
C TYR A 45 7.58 11.00 -5.17
N PRO A 46 7.64 12.11 -4.41
CA PRO A 46 8.91 12.76 -4.07
C PRO A 46 9.94 11.81 -3.47
N HIS A 47 11.22 12.05 -3.78
CA HIS A 47 12.36 11.28 -3.28
C HIS A 47 12.44 9.82 -3.76
N THR A 48 11.61 9.43 -4.75
CA THR A 48 11.67 8.12 -5.41
C THR A 48 11.82 8.30 -6.92
N THR A 49 12.23 7.25 -7.63
CA THR A 49 12.17 7.21 -9.09
C THR A 49 11.64 5.86 -9.58
N ALA A 50 10.89 5.87 -10.68
CA ALA A 50 10.35 4.63 -11.24
C ALA A 50 11.44 3.61 -11.60
N ALA A 51 12.62 4.05 -12.03
CA ALA A 51 13.73 3.16 -12.37
C ALA A 51 14.27 2.44 -11.13
N GLU A 52 14.54 3.18 -10.04
CA GLU A 52 15.10 2.64 -8.81
C GLU A 52 14.09 1.75 -8.08
N GLU A 53 12.85 2.24 -7.91
CA GLU A 53 11.79 1.49 -7.22
C GLU A 53 11.50 0.16 -7.93
N ARG A 54 11.39 0.18 -9.27
CA ARG A 54 11.11 -1.05 -10.01
C ARG A 54 12.26 -2.04 -9.94
N LEU A 55 13.51 -1.56 -9.98
CA LEU A 55 14.69 -2.41 -9.85
C LEU A 55 14.69 -3.10 -8.48
N GLN A 56 14.53 -2.34 -7.39
CA GLN A 56 14.51 -2.86 -6.03
C GLN A 56 13.35 -3.85 -5.82
N MET A 57 12.14 -3.49 -6.25
CA MET A 57 10.97 -4.36 -6.11
C MET A 57 11.08 -5.65 -6.93
N ASN A 58 11.69 -5.60 -8.13
CA ASN A 58 11.92 -6.80 -8.93
C ASN A 58 12.87 -7.79 -8.25
N VAL A 59 13.92 -7.31 -7.59
CA VAL A 59 14.83 -8.15 -6.81
C VAL A 59 14.07 -8.83 -5.67
N LEU A 60 13.32 -8.05 -4.87
CA LEU A 60 12.56 -8.59 -3.75
C LEU A 60 11.47 -9.57 -4.18
N LEU A 61 10.79 -9.33 -5.31
CA LEU A 61 9.81 -10.28 -5.87
C LEU A 61 10.47 -11.64 -6.13
N VAL A 62 11.64 -11.66 -6.77
CA VAL A 62 12.37 -12.90 -7.06
C VAL A 62 12.79 -13.60 -5.76
N GLU A 63 13.36 -12.88 -4.80
CA GLU A 63 13.76 -13.42 -3.49
C GLU A 63 12.56 -14.03 -2.75
N GLN A 64 11.39 -13.40 -2.87
CA GLN A 64 10.16 -13.88 -2.25
C GLN A 64 9.44 -14.99 -3.04
N GLY A 65 10.00 -15.41 -4.18
CA GLY A 65 9.45 -16.46 -5.05
C GLY A 65 8.14 -16.03 -5.71
N LEU A 66 8.00 -14.73 -5.97
CA LEU A 66 6.92 -14.13 -6.72
C LEU A 66 7.40 -13.80 -8.14
N ALA A 67 6.52 -13.95 -9.12
CA ALA A 67 6.79 -13.53 -10.48
C ALA A 67 6.37 -12.07 -10.66
N ALA A 68 7.16 -11.31 -11.44
CA ALA A 68 6.71 -10.03 -11.96
C ALA A 68 5.41 -10.24 -12.76
N ARG A 69 4.45 -9.34 -12.60
CA ARG A 69 3.19 -9.38 -13.36
C ARG A 69 3.40 -8.62 -14.66
N GLU A 70 3.06 -9.22 -15.80
CA GLU A 70 3.20 -8.57 -17.11
C GLU A 70 2.38 -7.28 -17.22
N ASN A 71 1.27 -7.19 -16.48
CA ASN A 71 0.32 -6.08 -16.60
C ASN A 71 0.53 -4.97 -15.57
N GLU A 72 1.39 -5.16 -14.55
CA GLU A 72 1.61 -4.14 -13.52
C GLU A 72 3.09 -4.04 -13.13
N PRO A 73 3.70 -2.84 -13.28
CA PRO A 73 5.03 -2.54 -12.76
C PRO A 73 5.21 -2.91 -11.28
N SER A 74 6.43 -3.31 -10.92
CA SER A 74 6.76 -3.79 -9.57
C SER A 74 6.67 -2.72 -8.48
N ASP A 75 6.68 -1.43 -8.85
CA ASP A 75 6.50 -0.29 -7.94
C ASP A 75 5.02 0.07 -7.69
N HIS A 76 4.05 -0.69 -8.22
CA HIS A 76 2.64 -0.50 -7.97
C HIS A 76 2.25 -0.94 -6.53
N ILE A 77 1.44 -0.16 -5.81
CA ILE A 77 1.05 -0.44 -4.40
C ILE A 77 0.52 -1.86 -4.20
N ALA A 78 -0.36 -2.34 -5.10
CA ALA A 78 -0.92 -3.69 -4.99
C ALA A 78 0.15 -4.80 -5.13
N VAL A 79 1.24 -4.55 -5.88
CA VAL A 79 2.36 -5.48 -6.00
C VAL A 79 3.19 -5.46 -4.72
N GLN A 80 3.48 -4.28 -4.17
CA GLN A 80 4.20 -4.13 -2.89
C GLN A 80 3.41 -4.75 -1.72
N LEU A 81 2.09 -4.59 -1.67
CA LEU A 81 1.23 -5.24 -0.66
C LEU A 81 1.24 -6.77 -0.78
N ALA A 82 1.25 -7.31 -2.00
CA ALA A 82 1.37 -8.76 -2.21
C ALA A 82 2.75 -9.29 -1.76
N LEU A 83 3.81 -8.49 -1.97
CA LEU A 83 5.15 -8.79 -1.47
C LEU A 83 5.19 -8.79 0.06
N MET A 84 4.61 -7.79 0.73
CA MET A 84 4.49 -7.75 2.18
C MET A 84 3.74 -8.98 2.72
N ALA A 85 2.59 -9.31 2.14
CA ALA A 85 1.81 -10.49 2.53
C ALA A 85 2.61 -11.79 2.37
N ARG A 86 3.46 -11.88 1.34
CA ARG A 86 4.35 -13.03 1.13
C ARG A 86 5.44 -13.11 2.19
N MET A 87 6.04 -11.99 2.58
CA MET A 87 7.04 -11.93 3.65
C MET A 87 6.44 -12.38 4.99
N VAL A 88 5.23 -11.91 5.31
CA VAL A 88 4.48 -12.34 6.51
C VAL A 88 4.18 -13.85 6.45
N ALA A 89 3.69 -14.37 5.32
CA ALA A 89 3.34 -15.77 5.17
C ALA A 89 4.56 -16.73 5.21
N LYS A 90 5.76 -16.22 4.92
CA LYS A 90 7.02 -16.96 5.08
C LYS A 90 7.65 -16.79 6.46
N GLU A 91 7.03 -16.03 7.35
CA GLU A 91 7.56 -15.73 8.68
C GLU A 91 8.96 -15.08 8.58
N GLU A 92 9.15 -14.17 7.62
CA GLU A 92 10.37 -13.37 7.54
C GLU A 92 10.61 -12.61 8.86
N LYS A 93 11.88 -12.34 9.18
CA LYS A 93 12.23 -11.64 10.43
C LYS A 93 11.47 -10.31 10.55
N PHE A 94 11.06 -9.95 11.77
CA PHE A 94 10.39 -8.66 12.02
C PHE A 94 11.21 -7.47 11.50
N SER A 95 12.54 -7.54 11.54
CA SER A 95 13.41 -6.49 11.00
C SER A 95 13.32 -6.35 9.48
N ALA A 96 13.16 -7.46 8.74
CA ALA A 96 12.97 -7.44 7.30
C ALA A 96 11.57 -6.91 6.93
N GLN A 97 10.54 -7.35 7.66
CA GLN A 97 9.17 -6.86 7.50
C GLN A 97 9.09 -5.35 7.76
N TYR A 98 9.64 -4.89 8.90
CA TYR A 98 9.72 -3.48 9.27
C TYR A 98 10.48 -2.67 8.21
N TYR A 99 11.66 -3.16 7.81
CA TYR A 99 12.48 -2.46 6.81
C TYR A 99 11.70 -2.28 5.51
N PHE A 100 11.04 -3.32 5.02
CA PHE A 100 10.24 -3.27 3.80
C PHE A 100 9.07 -2.28 3.93
N LEU A 101 8.30 -2.40 5.01
CA LEU A 101 7.14 -1.55 5.25
C LEU A 101 7.54 -0.06 5.36
N HIS A 102 8.55 0.25 6.16
CA HIS A 102 9.03 1.60 6.41
C HIS A 102 9.66 2.23 5.15
N HIS A 103 10.61 1.53 4.52
CA HIS A 103 11.46 2.13 3.48
C HIS A 103 10.87 2.03 2.07
N HIS A 104 10.02 1.04 1.78
CA HIS A 104 9.50 0.83 0.42
C HIS A 104 8.02 1.14 0.25
N ILE A 105 7.22 1.18 1.33
CA ILE A 105 5.80 1.50 1.25
C ILE A 105 5.49 2.83 1.95
N LEU A 106 5.80 2.95 3.24
CA LEU A 106 5.38 4.10 4.05
C LEU A 106 6.15 5.40 3.74
N CYS A 107 7.26 5.32 3.00
CA CYS A 107 7.95 6.50 2.48
C CYS A 107 7.11 7.31 1.46
N TRP A 108 6.11 6.69 0.82
CA TRP A 108 5.28 7.35 -0.21
C TRP A 108 3.77 7.14 -0.04
N ALA A 109 3.34 6.02 0.53
CA ALA A 109 1.92 5.67 0.66
C ALA A 109 1.06 6.71 1.42
N PRO A 110 1.56 7.45 2.44
CA PRO A 110 0.82 8.56 3.03
C PRO A 110 0.49 9.69 2.05
N LEU A 111 1.41 10.03 1.14
CA LEU A 111 1.18 11.04 0.10
C LEU A 111 0.15 10.55 -0.93
N PHE A 112 0.24 9.27 -1.30
CA PHE A 112 -0.75 8.61 -2.16
C PHE A 112 -2.16 8.66 -1.55
N ARG A 113 -2.28 8.33 -0.26
CA ARG A 113 -3.53 8.44 0.50
C ARG A 113 -4.08 9.86 0.46
N ASP A 114 -3.25 10.84 0.78
CA ASP A 114 -3.69 12.23 0.88
C ASP A 114 -4.18 12.74 -0.48
N ALA A 115 -3.47 12.38 -1.56
CA ALA A 115 -3.90 12.69 -2.93
C ALA A 115 -5.25 12.02 -3.28
N CYS A 116 -5.51 10.79 -2.85
CA CYS A 116 -6.80 10.14 -3.03
C CYS A 116 -7.92 10.86 -2.27
N LEU A 117 -7.68 11.21 -1.01
CA LEU A 117 -8.66 11.89 -0.15
C LEU A 117 -8.98 13.31 -0.60
N VAL A 118 -8.01 14.03 -1.18
CA VAL A 118 -8.24 15.36 -1.77
C VAL A 118 -9.23 15.29 -2.94
N ARG A 119 -9.19 14.21 -3.73
CA ARG A 119 -10.11 14.03 -4.87
C ARG A 119 -11.51 13.64 -4.44
N ASP A 120 -11.62 12.69 -3.52
CA ASP A 120 -12.89 12.21 -3.01
C ASP A 120 -12.69 11.65 -1.60
N ASN A 121 -13.14 12.39 -0.58
CA ASN A 121 -12.98 11.97 0.80
C ASN A 121 -14.11 11.07 1.31
N GLU A 122 -15.08 10.71 0.49
CA GLU A 122 -16.17 9.81 0.88
C GLU A 122 -16.22 8.53 0.04
N GLY A 123 -15.60 8.52 -1.14
CA GLY A 123 -15.58 7.41 -2.08
C GLY A 123 -15.01 6.13 -1.51
N PHE A 124 -15.38 5.00 -2.14
CA PHE A 124 -14.92 3.70 -1.69
C PHE A 124 -13.40 3.55 -1.78
N TYR A 125 -12.79 3.81 -2.93
CA TYR A 125 -11.35 3.61 -3.12
C TYR A 125 -10.48 4.55 -2.29
N PRO A 126 -10.74 5.86 -2.19
CA PRO A 126 -9.98 6.73 -1.30
C PRO A 126 -10.08 6.31 0.17
N GLN A 127 -11.25 5.82 0.60
CA GLN A 127 -11.42 5.29 1.96
C GLN A 127 -10.74 3.93 2.15
N ALA A 128 -10.69 3.08 1.14
CA ALA A 128 -9.93 1.83 1.16
C ALA A 128 -8.43 2.11 1.29
N VAL A 129 -7.90 3.07 0.51
CA VAL A 129 -6.51 3.54 0.61
C VAL A 129 -6.24 4.14 1.99
N ASN A 130 -7.13 4.97 2.51
CA ASN A 130 -7.00 5.54 3.86
C ASN A 130 -6.96 4.46 4.95
N LEU A 131 -7.81 3.43 4.86
CA LEU A 131 -7.82 2.32 5.79
C LEU A 131 -6.51 1.53 5.74
N ILE A 132 -6.06 1.10 4.55
CA ILE A 132 -4.87 0.25 4.44
C ILE A 132 -3.60 1.02 4.83
N VAL A 133 -3.48 2.30 4.47
CA VAL A 133 -2.31 3.10 4.86
C VAL A 133 -2.24 3.30 6.36
N ARG A 134 -3.37 3.52 7.04
CA ARG A 134 -3.38 3.62 8.50
C ARG A 134 -3.11 2.30 9.19
N PHE A 135 -3.64 1.19 8.66
CA PHE A 135 -3.28 -0.15 9.12
C PHE A 135 -1.76 -0.36 9.04
N MET A 136 -1.14 -0.02 7.90
CA MET A 136 0.32 -0.14 7.74
C MET A 136 1.10 0.73 8.72
N GLN A 137 0.61 1.94 9.04
CA GLN A 137 1.25 2.79 10.06
C GLN A 137 1.16 2.20 11.47
N GLU A 138 0.04 1.55 11.82
CA GLU A 138 -0.09 0.84 13.10
C GLU A 138 0.79 -0.42 13.14
N ASP A 139 0.88 -1.15 12.01
CA ASP A 139 1.72 -2.34 11.87
C ASP A 139 3.22 -2.00 11.97
N GLU A 140 3.65 -0.88 11.38
CA GLU A 140 5.01 -0.35 11.53
C GLU A 140 5.37 -0.08 12.99
N GLN A 141 4.49 0.59 13.74
CA GLN A 141 4.70 0.87 15.16
C GLN A 141 4.75 -0.43 15.99
N TYR A 142 3.90 -1.40 15.65
CA TYR A 142 3.92 -2.70 16.29
C TYR A 142 5.24 -3.44 16.04
N LEU A 143 5.68 -3.52 14.78
CA LEU A 143 6.96 -4.12 14.41
C LEU A 143 8.14 -3.41 15.09
N GLU A 144 8.14 -2.08 15.16
CA GLU A 144 9.16 -1.31 15.87
C GLU A 144 9.24 -1.70 17.35
N SER A 145 8.09 -1.85 18.02
CA SER A 145 8.03 -2.25 19.43
C SER A 145 8.64 -3.63 19.67
N LEU A 146 8.39 -4.60 18.77
CA LEU A 146 8.98 -5.94 18.84
C LEU A 146 10.51 -5.90 18.69
N LEU A 147 11.02 -5.03 17.80
CA LEU A 147 12.45 -4.87 17.59
C LEU A 147 13.15 -4.23 18.80
N MET A 148 12.49 -3.27 19.46
CA MET A 148 13.00 -2.70 20.70
C MET A 148 13.08 -3.75 21.80
N ASP A 149 12.02 -4.53 22.00
CA ASP A 149 11.98 -5.60 23.00
C ASP A 149 13.10 -6.64 22.77
N ASP A 150 13.28 -7.10 21.53
CA ASP A 150 14.37 -8.02 21.16
C ASP A 150 15.76 -7.45 21.49
N PHE A 151 15.97 -6.16 21.26
CA PHE A 151 17.21 -5.47 21.61
C PHE A 151 17.44 -5.39 23.13
N TYR A 152 16.39 -5.05 23.89
CA TYR A 152 16.45 -5.04 25.36
C TYR A 152 16.76 -6.41 25.95
N PHE A 153 16.16 -7.49 25.44
CA PHE A 153 16.45 -8.85 25.93
C PHE A 153 17.83 -9.35 25.50
N SER A 154 18.32 -8.94 24.33
CA SER A 154 19.65 -9.32 23.85
C SER A 154 20.79 -8.60 24.58
N SER A 155 20.55 -7.39 25.10
CA SER A 155 21.54 -6.59 25.84
C SER A 155 21.68 -6.97 27.32
N GLN A 156 20.80 -7.83 27.85
CA GLN A 156 20.85 -8.34 29.23
C GLN A 156 21.50 -9.72 29.38
N ARG A 157 21.94 -10.34 28.28
CA ARG A 157 22.68 -11.62 28.28
C ARG A 157 24.17 -11.39 28.08
#